data_AF-A0A924IZU5-F1
#
_entry.id   AF-A0A924IZU5-F1
#
_cell.length_a   1.000
_cell.length_b   1.000
_cell.length_c   1.000
_cell.angle_alpha   90.00
_cell.angle_beta   90.00
_cell.angle_gamma   90.00
#
_symmetry.space_group_name_H-M   'P 1'
#
loop_
_entity.id
_entity.type
_entity.pdbx_description
1 polymer ?
#
loop_
_entity_poly.entity_id
_entity_poly.type
_entity_poly.pdbx_seq_one_letter_code
_entity_poly.pdbx_strand_id
1 'polypeptide(L)' 'TAFHVARTVCRRAERSLVFLNLSEEMRPELIKYLNRLSDYLFVLSRFVSKLNNETEEFWNPNDR' A
#
# COMPACT_ATOMS: atom_id res chain seq x y z
N THR A 1 -0.99 11.42 -6.14
CA THR A 1 -1.95 10.37 -6.58
C THR A 1 -1.30 9.08 -7.10
N ALA A 2 -0.27 9.11 -7.96
CA ALA A 2 0.37 7.89 -8.52
C ALA A 2 0.86 6.88 -7.46
N PHE A 3 1.38 7.36 -6.32
CA PHE A 3 1.79 6.49 -5.21
C PHE A 3 0.62 5.77 -4.52
N HIS A 4 -0.56 6.39 -4.44
CA HIS A 4 -1.76 5.70 -3.97
C HIS A 4 -2.17 4.56 -4.92
N VAL A 5 -2.02 4.75 -6.23
CA VAL A 5 -2.25 3.69 -7.23
C VAL A 5 -1.20 2.58 -7.08
N ALA A 6 0.09 2.92 -6.97
CA ALA A 6 1.14 1.94 -6.73
C ALA A 6 0.88 1.12 -5.46
N ARG A 7 0.37 1.76 -4.39
CA ARG A 7 -0.03 1.07 -3.15
C ARG A 7 -1.13 0.03 -3.39
N THR A 8 -2.16 0.34 -4.17
CA THR A 8 -3.23 -0.62 -4.45
C THR A 8 -2.74 -1.80 -5.28
N VAL A 9 -1.83 -1.56 -6.23
CA VAL A 9 -1.15 -2.62 -6.99
C VAL A 9 -0.30 -3.51 -6.07
N CYS A 10 0.48 -2.90 -5.16
CA CYS A 10 1.29 -3.64 -4.18
C CYS A 10 0.44 -4.52 -3.26
N ARG A 11 -0.68 -3.99 -2.74
CA ARG A 11 -1.64 -4.78 -1.93
C ARG A 11 -2.31 -5.89 -2.73
N ARG A 12 -2.52 -5.70 -4.05
CA ARG A 12 -3.03 -6.75 -4.94
C ARG A 12 -2.00 -7.85 -5.13
N ALA A 13 -0.75 -7.50 -5.37
CA ALA A 13 0.35 -8.47 -5.47
C ALA A 13 0.53 -9.26 -4.16
N GLU A 14 0.44 -8.60 -3.00
CA GLU A 14 0.48 -9.25 -1.68
C GLU A 14 -0.62 -10.31 -1.54
N ARG A 15 -1.87 -10.01 -1.92
CA ARG A 15 -2.97 -10.99 -1.88
C ARG A 15 -2.73 -12.17 -2.81
N SER A 16 -2.24 -11.93 -4.02
CA SER A 16 -1.88 -13.00 -4.96
C SER A 16 -0.77 -13.89 -4.39
N LEU A 17 0.21 -13.30 -3.71
CA LEU A 17 1.31 -14.02 -3.08
C LEU A 17 0.85 -14.88 -1.90
N VAL A 18 -0.03 -14.33 -1.05
CA VAL A 18 -0.64 -15.08 0.06
C VAL A 18 -1.44 -16.26 -0.46
N PHE A 19 -2.18 -16.08 -1.55
CA PHE A 19 -2.92 -17.18 -2.19
C PHE A 19 -1.98 -18.25 -2.75
N LEU A 20 -0.92 -17.86 -3.45
CA LEU A 20 0.09 -18.79 -3.98
C LEU A 20 0.79 -19.57 -2.86
N ASN A 21 1.06 -18.93 -1.72
CA ASN A 21 1.68 -19.55 -0.56
C ASN A 21 0.80 -20.65 0.10
N LEU A 22 -0.48 -20.78 -0.30
CA LEU A 22 -1.33 -21.90 0.12
C LEU A 22 -1.02 -23.19 -0.65
N SER A 23 -0.52 -23.08 -1.88
CA SER A 23 -0.21 -24.23 -2.75
C SER A 23 1.29 -24.50 -2.91
N GLU A 24 2.13 -23.47 -2.79
CA GLU A 24 3.58 -23.57 -2.98
C GLU A 24 4.31 -22.95 -1.78
N GLU A 25 5.33 -23.64 -1.25
CA GLU A 25 6.15 -23.11 -0.17
C GLU A 25 7.00 -21.95 -0.69
N MET A 26 6.81 -20.77 -0.09
CA MET A 26 7.49 -19.55 -0.48
C MET A 26 8.28 -18.97 0.67
N ARG A 27 9.28 -18.17 0.32
CA ARG A 27 10.05 -17.39 1.30
C ARG A 27 9.13 -16.39 2.03
N PRO A 28 8.93 -16.50 3.35
CA PRO A 28 8.00 -15.64 4.10
C PRO A 28 8.42 -14.16 4.09
N GLU A 29 9.68 -13.86 3.79
CA GLU A 29 10.22 -12.51 3.62
C GLU A 29 9.53 -11.76 2.47
N LEU A 30 9.05 -12.46 1.43
CA LEU A 30 8.40 -11.83 0.28
C LEU A 30 7.06 -11.19 0.66
N ILE A 31 6.24 -11.89 1.46
CA ILE A 31 4.97 -11.38 1.98
C ILE A 31 5.24 -10.20 2.93
N LYS A 32 6.21 -10.35 3.84
CA LYS A 32 6.62 -9.28 4.76
C LYS A 32 7.11 -8.04 4.01
N TYR A 33 7.86 -8.22 2.92
CA TYR A 33 8.38 -7.13 2.10
C TYR A 33 7.25 -6.37 1.42
N LEU A 34 6.33 -7.06 0.72
CA LEU A 34 5.17 -6.40 0.10
C LEU A 34 4.28 -5.71 1.14
N ASN A 35 4.19 -6.29 2.33
CA ASN A 35 3.48 -5.71 3.44
C ASN A 35 4.10 -4.36 3.89
N ARG A 36 5.42 -4.28 4.05
CA ARG A 36 6.12 -3.04 4.39
C ARG A 36 6.17 -2.04 3.23
N LEU A 37 6.32 -2.53 2.00
CA LEU A 37 6.40 -1.69 0.80
C LEU A 37 5.12 -0.86 0.61
N SER A 38 3.94 -1.46 0.77
CA SER A 38 2.73 -0.65 0.60
C SER A 38 2.52 0.38 1.72
N ASP A 39 3.00 0.10 2.93
CA ASP A 39 2.97 1.10 4.01
C ASP A 39 3.93 2.26 3.69
N TYR A 40 5.11 1.94 3.17
CA TYR A 40 6.04 2.94 2.64
C TYR A 40 5.41 3.77 1.52
N LEU A 41 4.71 3.15 0.56
CA LEU A 41 4.04 3.87 -0.54
C LEU A 41 2.93 4.81 -0.03
N PHE A 42 2.25 4.46 1.08
CA PHE A 42 1.31 5.36 1.73
C PHE A 42 2.01 6.60 2.30
N VAL A 43 3.08 6.40 3.07
CA VAL A 43 3.86 7.51 3.66
C VAL A 43 4.50 8.36 2.57
N LEU A 44 5.03 7.74 1.52
CA LEU A 44 5.64 8.44 0.38
C LEU A 44 4.59 9.29 -0.36
N SER A 45 3.37 8.79 -0.54
CA SER A 45 2.29 9.56 -1.15
C SER A 45 2.00 10.85 -0.35
N ARG A 46 1.89 10.73 0.98
CA ARG A 46 1.69 11.86 1.88
C ARG A 46 2.86 12.84 1.88
N PHE A 47 4.08 12.32 1.88
CA PHE A 47 5.30 13.13 1.82
C PHE A 47 5.37 13.95 0.54
N VAL A 48 5.06 13.35 -0.62
CA VAL A 48 5.05 14.05 -1.90
C VAL A 48 3.94 15.10 -1.95
N SER A 49 2.73 14.78 -1.47
CA SER A 49 1.66 15.77 -1.36
C SER A 49 2.05 16.95 -0.46
N LYS A 50 2.75 16.68 0.66
CA LYS A 50 3.31 17.74 1.52
C LYS A 50 4.33 18.63 0.79
N LEU A 51 5.22 18.04 -0.03
CA LEU A 51 6.19 18.81 -0.83
C LEU A 51 5.52 19.67 -1.91
N ASN A 52 4.38 19.22 -2.43
CA ASN A 52 3.59 19.94 -3.44
C ASN A 52 2.60 20.95 -2.84
N ASN A 53 2.57 21.12 -1.51
CA ASN A 53 1.55 21.91 -0.79
C ASN A 53 0.11 21.47 -1.10
N GLU A 54 -0.11 20.19 -1.38
CA GLU A 54 -1.45 19.62 -1.56
C GLU A 54 -2.11 19.38 -0.19
N THR A 55 -3.41 19.66 -0.09
CA THR A 55 -4.21 19.36 1.10
C THR A 55 -4.57 17.88 1.15
N GLU A 56 -4.32 17.23 2.29
CA GLU A 56 -4.82 15.86 2.53
C GLU A 56 -6.31 15.88 2.90
N GLU A 57 -7.09 15.07 2.21
CA GLU A 57 -8.48 14.81 2.59
C GLU A 57 -8.53 13.74 3.69
N PHE A 58 -9.06 14.13 4.84
CA PHE A 58 -9.31 13.21 5.94
C PHE A 58 -10.70 12.60 5.80
N TRP A 59 -10.80 11.29 5.98
CA TRP A 59 -12.09 10.63 6.05
C TRP A 59 -12.78 10.95 7.37
N ASN A 60 -13.98 11.53 7.32
CA ASN A 60 -14.82 11.81 8.47
C ASN A 60 -16.00 10.81 8.52
N PRO A 61 -16.06 9.92 9.53
CA PRO A 61 -17.15 8.95 9.67
C PRO A 61 -18.54 9.58 9.86
N ASN A 62 -18.61 10.82 10.33
CA ASN A 62 -19.85 11.51 10.68
C ASN A 62 -20.40 12.41 9.56
N ASP A 63 -19.66 12.61 8.48
CA ASP A 63 -20.18 13.27 7.28
C ASP A 63 -21.06 12.25 6.53
N ARG A 64 -22.36 12.30 6.78
CA ARG A 64 -23.40 11.56 6.04
C ARG A 64 -24.48 12.51 5.58
#